data_AF-A0A969C5D2-F1
#
_entry.id   AF-A0A969C5D2-F1
#
_cell.length_a   1.000
_cell.length_b   1.000
_cell.length_c   1.000
_cell.angle_alpha   90.00
_cell.angle_beta   90.00
_cell.angle_gamma   90.00
#
_symmetry.space_group_name_H-M   'P 1'
#
loop_
_entity.id
_entity.type
_entity.pdbx_description
1 polymer ?
#
loop_
_entity_poly.entity_id
_entity_poly.type
_entity_poly.pdbx_seq_one_letter_code
_entity_poly.pdbx_strand_id
1 'polypeptide(L)' 'MKTFDVIIIGAGLAGLQCAKLLSRRGTKILLGLTAKA' A
#
# COMPACT_ATOMS: atom_id res chain seq x y z
N MET A 1 -2.47 18.97 -0.19
CA MET A 1 -2.86 17.56 -0.42
C MET A 1 -1.62 16.73 -0.74
N LYS A 2 -1.50 15.51 -0.20
CA LYS A 2 -0.46 14.57 -0.64
C LYS A 2 -0.99 13.74 -1.81
N THR A 3 -0.18 13.57 -2.85
CA THR A 3 -0.45 12.71 -4.00
C THR A 3 0.36 11.42 -3.87
N PHE A 4 -0.27 10.30 -4.22
CA PHE A 4 0.35 8.99 -4.28
C PHE A 4 0.04 8.38 -5.64
N ASP A 5 0.94 7.56 -6.15
CA ASP A 5 0.74 6.85 -7.41
C ASP A 5 -0.23 5.68 -7.23
N VAL A 6 -0.19 5.03 -6.05
CA VAL A 6 -1.04 3.89 -5.70
C VAL A 6 -1.47 3.96 -4.25
N ILE A 7 -2.73 3.61 -3.98
CA ILE A 7 -3.26 3.41 -2.62
C ILE A 7 -3.66 1.93 -2.48
N ILE A 8 -3.14 1.27 -1.47
CA ILE A 8 -3.44 -0.12 -1.12
C ILE A 8 -4.30 -0.11 0.14
N ILE A 9 -5.50 -0.66 0.05
CA ILE A 9 -6.45 -0.74 1.17
C ILE A 9 -6.54 -2.20 1.61
N GLY A 10 -6.06 -2.49 2.82
CA GLY A 10 -5.92 -3.82 3.40
C GLY A 10 -4.47 -4.28 3.49
N ALA A 11 -3.83 -4.09 4.65
CA ALA A 11 -2.44 -4.48 4.93
C ALA A 11 -2.28 -5.93 5.41
N GLY A 12 -3.04 -6.87 4.82
CA GLY A 12 -2.83 -8.30 5.02
C GLY A 12 -1.57 -8.81 4.29
N LEU A 13 -1.32 -10.12 4.31
CA LEU A 13 -0.14 -10.72 3.66
C LEU A 13 0.02 -10.29 2.19
N ALA A 14 -1.07 -10.30 1.42
CA ALA A 14 -1.07 -9.88 0.02
C ALA A 14 -0.80 -8.38 -0.14
N GLY A 15 -1.45 -7.53 0.69
CA GLY A 15 -1.27 -6.08 0.64
C GLY A 15 0.17 -5.65 0.96
N LEU A 16 0.79 -6.31 1.93
CA LEU A 16 2.20 -6.11 2.29
C LEU A 16 3.16 -6.56 1.19
N GLN A 17 2.94 -7.71 0.55
CA GLN A 17 3.77 -8.15 -0.58
C GLN A 17 3.63 -7.20 -1.77
N CYS A 18 2.41 -6.74 -2.07
CA CYS A 18 2.15 -5.78 -3.13
C CYS A 18 2.84 -4.44 -2.86
N ALA A 19 2.72 -3.92 -1.63
CA ALA A 19 3.40 -2.70 -1.20
C ALA A 19 4.93 -2.81 -1.33
N LYS A 20 5.50 -3.95 -0.92
CA LYS A 20 6.94 -4.20 -1.02
C LYS A 20 7.42 -4.24 -2.47
N LEU A 21 6.68 -4.89 -3.36
CA LEU A 21 7.01 -4.96 -4.78
C LEU A 21 6.96 -3.58 -5.45
N LEU A 22 5.91 -2.80 -5.19
CA LEU A 22 5.73 -1.46 -5.76
C LEU A 22 6.75 -0.46 -5.21
N SER A 23 7.04 -0.52 -3.90
CA SER A 23 8.05 0.35 -3.29
C SER A 23 9.45 0.10 -3.87
N ARG A 24 9.83 -1.15 -4.16
CA ARG A 24 11.12 -1.48 -4.79
C ARG A 24 11.25 -0.97 -6.23
N ARG A 25 10.14 -0.63 -6.88
CA ARG A 25 10.10 -0.02 -8.22
C ARG A 25 10.09 1.51 -8.18
N GLY A 26 10.22 2.12 -6.99
CA GLY A 26 10.24 3.57 -6.81
C GLY A 26 8.87 4.24 -6.78
N THR A 27 7.78 3.46 -6.75
CA THR A 27 6.40 3.98 -6.72
C THR A 27 6.07 4.57 -5.34
N LYS A 28 5.52 5.79 -5.30
CA LYS A 28 5.02 6.39 -4.06
C LYS A 28 3.66 5.80 -3.73
N ILE A 29 3.65 4.92 -2.73
CA ILE A 29 2.45 4.21 -2.31
C ILE A 29 1.95 4.63 -0.93
N LEU A 30 0.64 4.56 -0.73
CA LEU A 30 0.01 4.63 0.58
C LEU A 30 -0.55 3.24 0.94
N LEU A 31 -0.06 2.64 2.03
CA LEU A 31 -0.60 1.39 2.56
C LEU A 31 -1.53 1.68 3.74
N GLY A 32 -2.83 1.53 3.52
CA GLY A 32 -3.88 1.67 4.52
C GLY A 32 -4.30 0.32 5.07
N LEU A 33 -4.43 0.22 6.39
CA LEU A 33 -5.01 -0.92 7.07
C LEU A 33 -6.50 -0.68 7.30
N THR A 34 -7.32 -1.65 6.91
CA THR A 34 -8.74 -1.69 7.29
C THR A 34 -8.85 -2.56 8.53
N ALA A 35 -9.05 -1.93 9.68
CA ALA A 35 -9.55 -2.67 10.83
C ALA A 35 -10.97 -3.13 10.50
N LYS A 36 -11.19 -4.44 10.34
CA LYS A 36 -12.50 -5.00 10.66
C LYS A 36 -12.49 -5.20 12.18
N ALA A 37 -13.46 -4.58 12.85
CA ALA A 37 -13.80 -4.85 14.23
C ALA A 37 -14.08 -6.34 14.45
#